data_AF-A0A519ZC54-F1
#
_entry.id   AF-A0A519ZC54-F1
#
_cell.length_a   1.000
_cell.length_b   1.000
_cell.length_c   1.000
_cell.angle_alpha   90.00
_cell.angle_beta   90.00
_cell.angle_gamma   90.00
#
_symmetry.space_group_name_H-M   'P 1'
#
loop_
_entity.id
_entity.type
_entity.pdbx_description
1 polymer ?
#
loop_
_entity_poly.entity_id
_entity_poly.type
_entity_poly.pdbx_seq_one_letter_code
_entity_poly.pdbx_strand_id
1 'polypeptide(L)'
;MKVLHQVPAPTNRPASWGKLTGRLLGWALALGALPAAAQQVPRPGRALPADTIRQVVDLPAATIDSLAAEPLEIEIDSARWTWLHTPATVQELVGDRMSCFETAAPHQFNNAVMAYVRLFTERQRGYTQRVLERQNFYFPIFEKYLAKYNLPDELKYLSVVESALIPTAKSQVGAAEAAQVQRLAT
;
A
#
# COMPACT_ATOMS: atom_id res chain seq x y z
N MET A 1 -48.27 -30.07 18.59
CA MET A 1 -46.98 -30.76 18.75
C MET A 1 -45.88 -29.70 18.76
N LYS A 2 -45.31 -29.39 19.93
CA LYS A 2 -44.29 -28.35 20.13
C LYS A 2 -42.92 -28.98 19.83
N VAL A 3 -42.28 -28.59 18.72
CA VAL A 3 -40.91 -28.97 18.42
C VAL A 3 -40.01 -27.89 19.01
N LEU A 4 -39.37 -28.19 20.14
CA LEU A 4 -38.36 -27.35 20.76
C LEU A 4 -37.06 -27.47 19.95
N HIS A 5 -36.68 -26.39 19.26
CA HIS A 5 -35.33 -26.22 18.75
C HIS A 5 -34.37 -26.08 19.94
N GLN A 6 -33.54 -27.10 20.18
CA GLN A 6 -32.41 -27.00 21.08
C GLN A 6 -31.23 -26.33 20.34
N VAL A 7 -30.79 -25.20 20.88
CA VAL A 7 -29.53 -24.52 20.54
C VAL A 7 -28.41 -25.21 21.33
N PRO A 8 -27.31 -25.68 20.72
CA PRO A 8 -26.21 -26.25 21.49
C PRO A 8 -25.40 -25.15 22.19
N ALA A 9 -25.08 -25.40 23.47
CA ALA A 9 -24.28 -24.53 24.33
C ALA A 9 -22.79 -24.47 23.92
N PRO A 10 -22.08 -23.36 24.21
CA PRO A 10 -20.65 -23.24 23.90
C PRO A 10 -19.80 -24.15 24.79
N THR A 11 -18.93 -24.94 24.17
CA THR A 11 -18.00 -25.84 24.85
C THR A 11 -16.80 -25.06 25.41
N ASN A 12 -16.66 -25.09 26.73
CA ASN A 12 -15.59 -24.43 27.47
C ASN A 12 -14.35 -25.36 27.48
N ARG A 13 -13.27 -25.00 26.77
CA ARG A 13 -12.00 -25.75 26.83
C ARG A 13 -11.11 -25.16 27.94
N PRO A 14 -10.69 -25.93 28.95
CA PRO A 14 -9.77 -25.42 29.95
C PRO A 14 -8.35 -25.33 29.37
N ALA A 15 -7.73 -24.16 29.55
CA ALA A 15 -6.31 -23.95 29.26
C ALA A 15 -5.47 -24.71 30.31
N SER A 16 -4.69 -25.70 29.86
CA SER A 16 -3.73 -26.40 30.70
C SER A 16 -2.50 -25.53 30.92
N TRP A 17 -2.45 -24.83 32.04
CA TRP A 17 -1.26 -24.11 32.50
C TRP A 17 -0.30 -25.07 33.19
N GLY A 18 0.86 -25.28 32.57
CA GLY A 18 2.00 -25.96 33.17
C GLY A 18 2.57 -25.14 34.33
N LYS A 19 2.66 -25.78 35.50
CA LYS A 19 3.27 -25.25 36.72
C LYS A 19 4.79 -25.22 36.56
N LEU A 20 5.39 -24.04 36.70
CA LEU A 20 6.77 -23.89 37.21
C LEU A 20 6.77 -22.79 38.27
N THR A 21 6.55 -23.23 39.51
CA THR A 21 7.11 -22.65 40.74
C THR A 21 8.63 -22.50 40.58
N GLY A 22 9.35 -21.49 41.05
CA GLY A 22 9.07 -20.34 41.90
C GLY A 22 10.41 -19.79 42.39
N ARG A 23 10.41 -18.57 42.95
CA ARG A 23 11.53 -17.83 43.57
C ARG A 23 12.51 -17.26 42.51
N LEU A 24 12.60 -15.95 42.33
CA LEU A 24 13.08 -15.00 43.32
C LEU A 24 12.31 -13.66 43.28
N LEU A 25 11.94 -13.23 44.49
CA LEU A 25 11.38 -11.93 44.84
C LEU A 25 12.52 -10.92 45.01
N GLY A 26 12.27 -9.67 44.62
CA GLY A 26 13.10 -8.49 44.89
C GLY A 26 13.93 -8.12 43.67
N TRP A 27 13.88 -6.92 43.11
CA TRP A 27 13.85 -5.60 43.73
C TRP A 27 12.98 -4.67 42.86
N ALA A 28 11.95 -4.04 43.41
CA ALA A 28 12.03 -2.69 43.99
C ALA A 28 12.51 -1.62 42.98
N LEU A 29 11.52 -0.88 42.48
CA LEU A 29 11.56 0.53 42.07
C LEU A 29 12.93 1.22 42.26
N ALA A 30 13.60 1.48 41.14
CA ALA A 30 14.50 2.61 41.00
C ALA A 30 14.17 3.31 39.68
N LEU A 31 13.26 4.30 39.77
CA LEU A 31 13.29 5.45 38.87
C LEU A 31 14.67 6.11 39.03
N GLY A 32 15.62 5.68 38.22
CA GLY A 32 16.90 6.34 38.03
C GLY A 32 16.90 6.95 36.65
N ALA A 33 16.86 8.28 36.60
CA ALA A 33 17.04 9.04 35.37
C ALA A 33 18.26 8.50 34.59
N LEU A 34 18.06 8.18 33.31
CA LEU A 34 19.19 7.99 32.39
C LEU A 34 19.93 9.34 32.30
N PRO A 35 21.18 9.49 32.77
CA PRO A 35 21.97 10.59 32.29
C PRO A 35 22.24 10.28 30.82
N ALA A 36 21.78 11.16 29.95
CA ALA A 36 22.25 11.21 28.57
C ALA A 36 23.77 11.33 28.62
N ALA A 37 24.47 10.22 28.41
CA ALA A 37 25.90 10.19 28.17
C ALA A 37 26.17 10.71 26.74
N ALA A 38 25.78 11.96 26.50
CA ALA A 38 26.21 12.78 25.39
C ALA A 38 27.21 13.79 25.93
N GLN A 39 28.33 13.93 25.23
CA GLN A 39 29.53 14.71 25.55
C GLN A 39 30.37 14.23 26.76
N GLN A 40 31.27 13.28 26.51
CA GLN A 40 32.55 13.27 27.22
C GLN A 40 33.37 14.49 26.75
N VAL A 41 33.53 15.48 27.63
CA VAL A 41 34.51 16.56 27.46
C VAL A 41 35.92 15.95 27.43
N PRO A 42 36.84 16.38 26.53
CA PRO A 42 38.20 15.85 26.53
C PRO A 42 38.89 16.12 27.87
N ARG A 43 39.31 15.06 28.57
CA ARG A 43 40.15 15.20 29.78
C ARG A 43 41.52 15.75 29.41
N PRO A 44 41.97 16.88 29.99
CA PRO A 44 43.33 17.35 29.79
C PRO A 44 44.28 16.37 30.49
N GLY A 45 45.26 15.83 29.75
CA GLY A 45 46.33 15.00 30.32
C GLY A 45 46.55 13.62 29.68
N ARG A 46 45.86 13.25 28.59
CA ARG A 46 46.23 12.02 27.86
C ARG A 46 47.49 12.29 27.04
N ALA A 47 48.62 11.75 27.49
CA ALA A 47 49.85 11.71 26.71
C ALA A 47 49.58 10.93 25.41
N LEU A 48 49.75 11.59 24.27
CA LEU A 48 49.65 10.95 22.95
C LEU A 48 50.97 10.22 22.64
N PRO A 49 50.93 9.11 21.89
CA PRO A 49 52.14 8.41 21.48
C PRO A 49 53.06 9.34 20.68
N ALA A 50 54.38 9.20 20.85
CA ALA A 50 55.40 10.11 20.33
C ALA A 50 55.35 10.30 18.80
N ASP A 51 54.81 9.32 18.07
CA ASP A 51 54.67 9.36 16.62
C ASP A 51 53.46 10.19 16.15
N THR A 52 52.71 10.81 17.08
CA THR A 52 51.58 11.66 16.75
C THR A 52 52.05 13.08 16.47
N ILE A 53 52.23 13.41 15.19
CA ILE A 53 52.42 14.79 14.75
C ILE A 53 51.10 15.55 14.96
N ARG A 54 51.12 16.56 15.83
CA ARG A 54 50.02 17.52 15.98
C ARG A 54 50.18 18.64 14.97
N GLN A 55 49.39 18.59 13.91
CA GLN A 55 49.22 19.73 13.02
C GLN A 55 48.03 20.56 13.51
N VAL A 56 48.31 21.70 14.14
CA VAL A 56 47.29 22.72 14.39
C VAL A 56 47.00 23.35 13.04
N VAL A 57 45.88 22.97 12.43
CA VAL A 57 45.40 23.60 11.21
C VAL A 57 44.58 24.81 11.64
N ASP A 58 45.17 25.99 11.53
CA ASP A 58 44.43 27.25 11.67
C ASP A 58 43.51 27.39 10.46
N LEU A 59 42.28 26.89 10.60
CA LEU A 59 41.22 27.10 9.64
C LEU A 59 40.76 28.55 9.81
N PRO A 60 40.90 29.44 8.80
CA PRO A 60 40.34 30.77 8.90
C PRO A 60 38.82 30.64 9.11
N ALA A 61 38.22 31.49 9.95
CA ALA A 61 36.79 31.42 10.27
C ALA A 61 35.88 31.40 9.02
N ALA A 62 36.37 31.96 7.90
CA ALA A 62 35.73 31.92 6.58
C ALA A 62 35.59 30.52 5.96
N THR A 63 36.31 29.50 6.45
CA THR A 63 36.17 28.11 5.96
C THR A 63 34.92 27.43 6.51
N ILE A 64 34.39 27.87 7.65
CA ILE A 64 33.13 27.33 8.21
C ILE A 64 31.93 27.78 7.37
N ASP A 65 31.96 28.99 6.83
CA ASP A 65 30.91 29.53 5.93
C ASP A 65 30.82 28.79 4.59
N SER A 66 31.86 28.08 4.17
CA SER A 66 31.86 27.30 2.91
C SER A 66 31.10 25.97 3.00
N LEU A 67 30.68 25.56 4.22
CA LEU A 67 29.78 24.42 4.45
C LEU A 67 28.32 24.86 4.58
N ALA A 68 27.99 26.12 4.28
CA ALA A 68 26.62 26.52 4.05
C ALA A 68 26.10 25.74 2.84
N ALA A 69 25.58 24.55 3.10
CA ALA A 69 24.77 23.81 2.15
C ALA A 69 23.61 24.76 1.80
N GLU A 70 23.68 25.32 0.60
CA GLU A 70 22.56 25.98 -0.07
C GLU A 70 21.32 25.11 0.24
N PRO A 71 20.32 25.63 0.97
CA PRO A 71 19.13 24.85 1.26
C PRO A 71 18.56 24.41 -0.08
N LEU A 72 18.54 23.10 -0.34
CA LEU A 72 17.82 22.57 -1.49
C LEU A 72 16.37 23.00 -1.30
N GLU A 73 15.92 23.97 -2.08
CA GLU A 73 14.51 24.31 -2.18
C GLU A 73 13.80 23.10 -2.78
N ILE A 74 13.35 22.19 -1.90
CA ILE A 74 12.56 21.04 -2.30
C ILE A 74 11.20 21.60 -2.72
N GLU A 75 11.02 21.84 -4.02
CA GLU A 75 9.72 22.15 -4.59
C GLU A 75 8.80 20.95 -4.39
N ILE A 76 7.90 21.07 -3.40
CA ILE A 76 6.93 20.02 -3.09
C ILE A 76 5.91 19.99 -4.23
N ASP A 77 6.00 18.98 -5.10
CA ASP A 77 4.97 18.70 -6.10
C ASP A 77 3.66 18.30 -5.40
N SER A 78 2.80 19.31 -5.19
CA SER A 78 1.50 19.18 -4.54
C SER A 78 0.57 18.22 -5.27
N ALA A 79 0.66 18.15 -6.61
CA ALA A 79 -0.15 17.23 -7.42
C ALA A 79 0.28 15.79 -7.16
N ARG A 80 1.58 15.51 -7.15
CA ARG A 80 2.11 14.19 -6.81
C ARG A 80 1.80 13.79 -5.38
N TRP A 81 1.90 14.71 -4.42
CA TRP A 81 1.49 14.44 -3.03
C TRP A 81 0.03 14.06 -2.93
N THR A 82 -0.85 14.82 -3.57
CA THR A 82 -2.29 14.53 -3.63
C THR A 82 -2.55 13.17 -4.28
N TRP A 83 -1.81 12.84 -5.33
CA TRP A 83 -1.92 11.55 -6.02
C TRP A 83 -1.46 10.36 -5.19
N LEU A 84 -0.49 10.54 -4.27
CA LEU A 84 0.00 9.47 -3.39
C LEU A 84 -0.84 9.30 -2.12
N HIS A 85 -1.51 10.36 -1.67
CA HIS A 85 -2.27 10.37 -0.43
C HIS A 85 -3.67 9.78 -0.61
N THR A 86 -3.97 8.71 0.12
CA THR A 86 -5.33 8.15 0.21
C THR A 86 -6.02 8.68 1.48
N PRO A 87 -7.23 9.25 1.40
CA PRO A 87 -7.90 9.75 2.59
C PRO A 87 -8.31 8.61 3.54
N ALA A 88 -8.29 8.88 4.85
CA ALA A 88 -8.68 7.87 5.85
C ALA A 88 -10.16 7.44 5.72
N THR A 89 -11.01 8.29 5.15
CA THR A 89 -12.44 8.08 4.95
C THR A 89 -12.79 7.28 3.68
N VAL A 90 -11.82 6.71 2.96
CA VAL A 90 -12.11 5.98 1.71
C VAL A 90 -13.12 4.85 1.93
N GLN A 91 -13.09 4.15 3.05
CA GLN A 91 -14.02 3.05 3.29
C GLN A 91 -15.48 3.52 3.38
N GLU A 92 -15.72 4.63 4.07
CA GLU A 92 -17.04 5.25 4.19
C GLU A 92 -17.49 5.82 2.85
N LEU A 93 -16.62 6.56 2.16
CA LEU A 93 -16.89 7.11 0.83
C LEU A 93 -17.26 6.03 -0.19
N VAL A 94 -16.53 4.91 -0.19
CA VAL A 94 -16.78 3.80 -1.10
C VAL A 94 -18.10 3.12 -0.76
N GLY A 95 -18.38 2.90 0.53
CA GLY A 95 -19.65 2.34 0.98
C GLY A 95 -20.85 3.20 0.58
N ASP A 96 -20.76 4.51 0.81
CA ASP A 96 -21.79 5.49 0.42
C ASP A 96 -22.03 5.47 -1.09
N ARG A 97 -20.97 5.58 -1.90
CA ARG A 97 -21.09 5.54 -3.36
C ARG A 97 -21.66 4.22 -3.86
N MET A 98 -21.24 3.09 -3.28
CA MET A 98 -21.74 1.76 -3.65
C MET A 98 -23.23 1.60 -3.35
N SER A 99 -23.73 2.27 -2.31
CA SER A 99 -25.15 2.26 -1.94
C SER A 99 -26.05 2.98 -2.95
N CYS A 100 -25.48 3.93 -3.71
CA CYS A 100 -26.21 4.75 -4.67
C CYS A 100 -26.27 4.17 -6.10
N PHE A 101 -25.51 3.12 -6.41
CA PHE A 101 -25.51 2.54 -7.76
C PHE A 101 -26.57 1.45 -7.89
N GLU A 102 -27.43 1.60 -8.89
CA GLU A 102 -28.38 0.56 -9.31
C GLU A 102 -27.74 -0.24 -10.45
N THR A 103 -27.36 -1.47 -10.16
CA THR A 103 -26.86 -2.42 -11.16
C THR A 103 -27.79 -3.61 -11.29
N ALA A 104 -27.84 -4.20 -12.48
CA ALA A 104 -28.63 -5.39 -12.77
C ALA A 104 -28.12 -6.61 -11.98
N ALA A 105 -26.82 -6.66 -11.69
CA ALA A 105 -26.22 -7.67 -10.82
C ALA A 105 -26.30 -7.24 -9.34
N PRO A 106 -26.68 -8.15 -8.42
CA PRO A 106 -26.72 -7.85 -7.00
C PRO A 106 -25.30 -7.62 -6.46
N HIS A 107 -25.11 -6.50 -5.79
CA HIS A 107 -23.83 -6.12 -5.20
C HIS A 107 -23.95 -5.92 -3.69
N GLN A 108 -22.90 -6.33 -2.97
CA GLN A 108 -22.81 -6.14 -1.52
C GLN A 108 -21.45 -5.55 -1.17
N PHE A 109 -21.45 -4.54 -0.31
CA PHE A 109 -20.22 -3.98 0.21
C PHE A 109 -19.70 -4.85 1.37
N ASN A 110 -18.49 -5.37 1.24
CA ASN A 110 -17.82 -6.19 2.23
C ASN A 110 -16.31 -5.90 2.28
N ASN A 111 -15.62 -6.47 3.26
CA ASN A 111 -14.18 -6.24 3.44
C ASN A 111 -13.33 -6.77 2.27
N ALA A 112 -13.80 -7.80 1.54
CA ALA A 112 -13.10 -8.31 0.37
C ALA A 112 -13.15 -7.30 -0.78
N VAL A 113 -14.32 -6.72 -1.05
CA VAL A 113 -14.50 -5.62 -2.02
C VAL A 113 -13.60 -4.44 -1.65
N MET A 114 -13.58 -4.06 -0.38
CA MET A 114 -12.71 -2.96 0.07
C MET A 114 -11.21 -3.25 -0.14
N ALA A 115 -10.77 -4.51 0.00
CA ALA A 115 -9.39 -4.89 -0.29
C ALA A 115 -9.05 -4.72 -1.79
N TYR A 116 -9.96 -5.05 -2.70
CA TYR A 116 -9.79 -4.80 -4.13
C TYR A 116 -9.81 -3.32 -4.46
N VAL A 117 -10.67 -2.53 -3.81
CA VAL A 117 -10.68 -1.07 -4.00
C VAL A 117 -9.31 -0.50 -3.62
N ARG A 118 -8.78 -0.85 -2.44
CA ARG A 118 -7.43 -0.42 -2.02
C ARG A 118 -6.34 -0.91 -2.97
N LEU A 119 -6.45 -2.12 -3.52
CA LEU A 119 -5.50 -2.62 -4.50
C LEU A 119 -5.38 -1.66 -5.70
N PHE A 120 -6.51 -1.24 -6.27
CA PHE A 120 -6.53 -0.38 -7.46
C PHE A 120 -6.33 1.10 -7.16
N THR A 121 -6.67 1.58 -5.95
CA THR A 121 -6.51 2.98 -5.57
C THR A 121 -5.17 3.28 -4.90
N GLU A 122 -4.49 2.31 -4.30
CA GLU A 122 -3.24 2.52 -3.57
C GLU A 122 -2.04 1.87 -4.26
N ARG A 123 -2.13 0.57 -4.55
CA ARG A 123 -1.00 -0.23 -5.02
C ARG A 123 -0.86 -0.21 -6.54
N GLN A 124 -1.97 -0.22 -7.26
CA GLN A 124 -2.03 -0.28 -8.72
C GLN A 124 -2.55 1.01 -9.35
N ARG A 125 -2.21 2.18 -8.78
CA ARG A 125 -2.63 3.49 -9.29
C ARG A 125 -2.31 3.69 -10.78
N GLY A 126 -1.12 3.25 -11.22
CA GLY A 126 -0.70 3.35 -12.62
C GLY A 126 -1.53 2.48 -13.58
N TYR A 127 -2.05 1.35 -13.11
CA TYR A 127 -3.01 0.55 -13.89
C TYR A 127 -4.33 1.31 -14.05
N THR A 128 -4.89 1.81 -12.95
CA THR A 128 -6.15 2.56 -12.93
C THR A 128 -6.04 3.83 -13.79
N GLN A 129 -4.90 4.54 -13.72
CA GLN A 129 -4.63 5.70 -14.56
C GLN A 129 -4.73 5.37 -16.05
N ARG A 130 -4.05 4.31 -16.51
CA ARG A 130 -4.09 3.88 -17.92
C ARG A 130 -5.50 3.49 -18.37
N VAL A 131 -6.29 2.89 -17.50
CA VAL A 131 -7.70 2.59 -17.77
C VAL A 131 -8.49 3.88 -17.96
N LEU A 132 -8.34 4.85 -17.05
CA LEU A 132 -9.02 6.14 -17.12
C LEU A 132 -8.64 6.94 -18.38
N GLU A 133 -7.36 6.92 -18.77
CA GLU A 133 -6.88 7.55 -20.01
C GLU A 133 -7.57 6.98 -21.27
N ARG A 134 -7.86 5.68 -21.26
CA ARG A 134 -8.45 4.96 -22.40
C ARG A 134 -9.98 4.94 -22.38
N GLN A 135 -10.57 5.08 -21.20
CA GLN A 135 -12.00 4.99 -20.95
C GLN A 135 -12.80 5.87 -21.93
N ASN A 136 -12.40 7.14 -22.05
CA ASN A 136 -13.08 8.13 -22.89
C ASN A 136 -13.16 7.74 -24.38
N PHE A 137 -12.24 6.91 -24.85
CA PHE A 137 -12.24 6.43 -26.23
C PHE A 137 -13.06 5.15 -26.41
N TYR A 138 -12.89 4.16 -25.52
CA TYR A 138 -13.50 2.83 -25.71
C TYR A 138 -14.93 2.73 -25.20
N PHE A 139 -15.30 3.46 -24.14
CA PHE A 139 -16.64 3.34 -23.55
C PHE A 139 -17.76 3.75 -24.53
N PRO A 140 -17.65 4.86 -25.28
CA PRO A 140 -18.66 5.22 -26.29
C PRO A 140 -18.82 4.16 -27.38
N ILE A 141 -17.72 3.47 -27.74
CA ILE A 141 -17.75 2.38 -28.72
C ILE A 141 -18.55 1.21 -28.14
N PHE A 142 -18.25 0.80 -26.90
CA PHE A 142 -18.97 -0.31 -26.25
C PHE A 142 -20.44 0.01 -26.06
N GLU A 143 -20.78 1.17 -25.52
CA GLU A 143 -22.17 1.60 -25.28
C GLU A 143 -23.00 1.58 -26.58
N LYS A 144 -22.43 2.03 -27.70
CA LYS A 144 -23.09 1.95 -29.01
C LYS A 144 -23.47 0.53 -29.40
N TYR A 145 -22.58 -0.45 -29.19
CA TYR A 145 -22.85 -1.85 -29.53
C TYR A 145 -23.71 -2.55 -28.48
N LEU A 146 -23.53 -2.28 -27.20
CA LEU A 146 -24.37 -2.81 -26.12
C LEU A 146 -25.82 -2.38 -26.31
N ALA A 147 -26.06 -1.09 -26.58
CA ALA A 147 -27.39 -0.56 -26.91
C ALA A 147 -27.99 -1.22 -28.17
N LYS A 148 -27.18 -1.42 -29.23
CA LYS A 148 -27.63 -2.08 -30.46
C LYS A 148 -28.15 -3.50 -30.23
N TYR A 149 -27.52 -4.24 -29.31
CA TYR A 149 -27.90 -5.62 -28.99
C TYR A 149 -28.77 -5.74 -27.73
N ASN A 150 -29.25 -4.60 -27.18
CA ASN A 150 -30.05 -4.56 -25.95
C ASN A 150 -29.37 -5.29 -24.77
N LEU A 151 -28.05 -5.09 -24.64
CA LEU A 151 -27.22 -5.65 -23.57
C LEU A 151 -27.00 -4.63 -22.45
N PRO A 152 -26.78 -5.05 -21.20
CA PRO A 152 -26.50 -4.15 -20.09
C PRO A 152 -25.19 -3.37 -20.28
N ASP A 153 -25.22 -2.07 -19.98
CA ASP A 153 -24.05 -1.19 -20.06
C ASP A 153 -22.91 -1.61 -19.13
N GLU A 154 -23.22 -2.32 -18.04
CA GLU A 154 -22.24 -2.84 -17.08
C GLU A 154 -21.21 -3.77 -17.71
N LEU A 155 -21.56 -4.45 -18.82
CA LEU A 155 -20.67 -5.38 -19.49
C LEU A 155 -19.40 -4.70 -20.02
N LYS A 156 -19.42 -3.38 -20.24
CA LYS A 156 -18.21 -2.64 -20.63
C LYS A 156 -17.11 -2.74 -19.58
N TYR A 157 -17.43 -2.87 -18.29
CA TYR A 157 -16.44 -2.97 -17.23
C TYR A 157 -15.71 -4.33 -17.20
N LEU A 158 -16.25 -5.38 -17.83
CA LEU A 158 -15.53 -6.65 -17.98
C LEU A 158 -14.24 -6.46 -18.77
N SER A 159 -14.30 -5.64 -19.83
CA SER A 159 -13.12 -5.32 -20.65
C SER A 159 -12.01 -4.58 -19.87
N VAL A 160 -12.38 -3.88 -18.80
CA VAL A 160 -11.40 -3.24 -17.89
C VAL A 160 -10.65 -4.33 -17.14
N VAL A 161 -11.35 -5.28 -16.52
CA VAL A 161 -10.75 -6.35 -15.71
C VAL A 161 -9.89 -7.29 -16.55
N GLU A 162 -10.33 -7.64 -17.76
CA GLU A 162 -9.63 -8.60 -18.63
C GLU A 162 -8.36 -8.03 -19.28
N SER A 163 -8.43 -6.81 -19.82
CA SER A 163 -7.34 -6.29 -20.66
C SER A 163 -6.95 -4.84 -20.40
N ALA A 164 -7.55 -4.17 -19.40
CA ALA A 164 -7.37 -2.74 -19.17
C ALA A 164 -7.64 -1.90 -20.43
N LEU A 165 -8.66 -2.31 -21.21
CA LEU A 165 -9.03 -1.68 -22.48
C LEU A 165 -7.95 -1.79 -23.57
N ILE A 166 -7.11 -2.83 -23.53
CA ILE A 166 -6.10 -3.10 -24.56
C ILE A 166 -6.68 -4.09 -25.58
N PRO A 167 -6.98 -3.66 -26.82
CA PRO A 167 -7.57 -4.54 -27.83
C PRO A 167 -6.61 -5.63 -28.31
N THR A 168 -5.30 -5.42 -28.15
CA THR A 168 -4.25 -6.35 -28.54
C THR A 168 -3.79 -7.27 -27.40
N ALA A 169 -4.46 -7.25 -26.25
CA ALA A 169 -4.12 -8.11 -25.13
C ALA A 169 -4.35 -9.58 -25.50
N LYS A 170 -3.27 -10.36 -25.50
CA LYS A 170 -3.31 -11.80 -25.70
C LYS A 170 -3.03 -12.48 -24.37
N SER A 171 -3.91 -13.39 -23.96
CA SER A 171 -3.67 -14.24 -22.79
C SER A 171 -2.47 -15.15 -23.05
N GLN A 172 -1.55 -15.25 -22.09
CA GLN A 172 -0.41 -16.18 -22.15
C GLN A 172 -0.84 -17.65 -22.06
N VAL A 173 -2.06 -17.92 -21.60
CA VAL A 173 -2.55 -19.28 -21.31
C VAL A 173 -3.39 -19.86 -22.46
N GLY A 174 -3.43 -19.21 -23.64
CA GLY A 174 -4.33 -19.60 -24.73
C GLY A 174 -3.87 -19.28 -26.14
N ALA A 175 -2.56 -19.25 -26.41
CA ALA A 175 -2.03 -18.96 -27.76
C ALA A 175 -1.04 -20.02 -28.27
N ALA A 176 -1.32 -21.30 -28.04
CA ALA A 176 -0.68 -22.38 -28.80
C ALA A 176 -1.37 -22.64 -30.16
N GLU A 177 -2.63 -22.23 -30.37
CA GLU A 177 -3.39 -22.63 -31.57
C GLU A 177 -3.45 -21.56 -32.68
N ALA A 178 -3.30 -20.28 -32.35
CA ALA A 178 -3.28 -19.22 -33.37
C ALA A 178 -1.94 -19.12 -34.14
N ALA A 179 -0.88 -19.81 -33.69
CA ALA A 179 0.43 -19.79 -34.33
C ALA A 179 0.59 -20.85 -35.44
N GLN A 180 -0.35 -21.80 -35.59
CA GLN A 180 -0.19 -22.93 -36.50
C GLN A 180 -0.91 -22.78 -37.86
N VAL A 181 -1.62 -21.68 -38.12
CA VAL A 181 -2.41 -21.54 -39.37
C VAL A 181 -1.63 -20.87 -40.52
N GLN A 182 -0.44 -20.31 -40.28
CA GLN A 182 0.31 -19.58 -41.31
C GLN A 182 1.30 -20.42 -42.14
N ARG A 183 1.26 -21.77 -42.07
CA ARG A 183 2.24 -22.65 -42.75
C ARG A 183 1.66 -23.68 -43.74
N LEU A 184 0.54 -23.39 -44.39
CA LEU A 184 0.02 -24.24 -45.48
C LEU A 184 -0.42 -23.46 -46.74
N ALA A 185 0.27 -22.37 -47.07
CA ALA A 185 0.11 -21.69 -48.35
C ALA A 185 1.46 -21.26 -48.93
N THR A 186 2.26 -22.26 -49.32
CA THR A 186 3.37 -22.15 -50.29
C THR A 186 3.49 -23.46 -51.02
#